data_AF-E6YIW8-F1
#
_entry.id   AF-E6YIW8-F1
#
_cell.length_a   1.000
_cell.length_b   1.000
_cell.length_c   1.000
_cell.angle_alpha   90.00
_cell.angle_beta   90.00
_cell.angle_gamma   90.00
#
_symmetry.space_group_name_H-M   'P 1'
#
loop_
_entity.id
_entity.type
_entity.pdbx_description
1 polymer ?
#
loop_
_entity_poly.entity_id
_entity_poly.type
_entity_poly.pdbx_seq_one_letter_code
_entity_poly.pdbx_strand_id
1 'polypeptide(L)'
;MFAVIKTGGKQYHVTANQIIKVEKIIGDVGNIIELNNILMVYEGNNVTVGKPIVVDALVTAEIVEQGRARKIISFKKRRRQNSKRTRGHRQELTTLRILEVSSGGSKTQKMTEKSVNKKVGASKETKASASPSKTAKKTTERKATSKKVAPKKSESEKD
;
A
#
# COMPACT_ATOMS: atom_id res chain seq x y z
N MET A 1 -0.97 20.07 19.42
CA MET A 1 -1.75 20.63 18.30
C MET A 1 -2.41 19.48 17.54
N PHE A 2 -3.67 19.64 17.16
CA PHE A 2 -4.38 18.68 16.32
C PHE A 2 -5.25 19.40 15.28
N ALA A 3 -5.63 18.69 14.23
CA ALA A 3 -6.57 19.19 13.23
C ALA A 3 -7.65 18.17 12.90
N VAL A 4 -8.76 18.64 12.35
CA VAL A 4 -9.79 17.81 11.72
C VAL A 4 -9.69 18.01 10.22
N ILE A 5 -9.22 16.98 9.51
CA ILE A 5 -9.08 16.99 8.05
C ILE A 5 -10.26 16.29 7.39
N LYS A 6 -10.59 16.70 6.16
CA LYS A 6 -11.57 16.04 5.32
C LYS A 6 -10.87 15.39 4.12
N THR A 7 -10.94 14.07 4.04
CA THR A 7 -10.41 13.30 2.90
C THR A 7 -11.30 12.10 2.60
N GLY A 8 -11.44 11.73 1.31
CA GLY A 8 -12.28 10.61 0.90
C GLY A 8 -13.75 10.71 1.35
N GLY A 9 -14.26 11.93 1.55
CA GLY A 9 -15.62 12.17 2.05
C GLY A 9 -15.81 11.96 3.56
N LYS A 10 -14.76 11.61 4.31
CA LYS A 10 -14.78 11.41 5.76
C LYS A 10 -13.95 12.47 6.47
N GLN A 11 -14.22 12.67 7.76
CA GLN A 11 -13.44 13.54 8.64
C GLN A 11 -12.55 12.71 9.55
N TYR A 12 -11.30 13.15 9.73
CA TYR A 12 -10.32 12.48 10.58
C TYR A 12 -9.70 13.47 11.53
N HIS A 13 -9.64 13.09 12.80
CA HIS A 13 -8.84 13.77 13.81
C HIS A 13 -7.38 13.34 13.66
N VAL A 14 -6.48 14.31 13.52
CA VAL A 14 -5.07 14.08 13.25
C VAL A 14 -4.16 14.86 14.19
N THR A 15 -3.12 14.18 14.69
CA THR A 15 -1.99 14.77 15.41
C THR A 15 -0.68 14.47 14.68
N ALA A 16 0.37 15.25 14.95
CA ALA A 16 1.70 14.96 14.42
C ALA A 16 2.18 13.55 14.83
N ASN A 17 2.87 12.87 13.92
CA ASN A 17 3.32 11.48 14.01
C ASN A 17 2.22 10.40 14.09
N GLN A 18 0.94 10.75 13.98
CA GLN A 18 -0.13 9.77 13.95
C GLN A 18 -0.16 9.02 12.60
N ILE A 19 -0.48 7.72 12.65
CA ILE A 19 -0.73 6.91 11.47
C ILE A 19 -2.23 6.74 11.29
N ILE A 20 -2.75 7.09 10.12
CA ILE A 20 -4.17 6.96 9.78
C ILE A 20 -4.36 6.21 8.46
N LYS A 21 -5.49 5.51 8.33
CA LYS A 21 -5.91 4.87 7.08
C LYS A 21 -7.04 5.66 6.44
N VAL A 22 -6.82 6.09 5.21
CA VAL A 22 -7.75 6.92 4.46
C VAL A 22 -8.13 6.24 3.14
N GLU A 23 -9.13 6.80 2.45
CA GLU A 23 -9.42 6.38 1.07
C GLU A 23 -8.20 6.59 0.17
N LYS A 24 -8.17 5.91 -0.97
CA LYS A 24 -7.03 5.94 -1.89
C LYS A 24 -6.64 7.36 -2.28
N ILE A 25 -5.35 7.67 -2.10
CA ILE A 25 -4.71 8.88 -2.62
C ILE A 25 -3.66 8.48 -3.65
N ILE A 26 -3.54 9.29 -4.70
CA ILE A 26 -2.57 9.11 -5.78
C ILE A 26 -1.18 9.49 -5.26
N GLY A 27 -0.22 8.56 -5.37
CA GLY A 27 1.16 8.76 -4.96
C GLY A 27 1.82 7.43 -4.58
N ASP A 28 3.15 7.41 -4.64
CA ASP A 28 3.97 6.26 -4.28
C ASP A 28 4.29 6.25 -2.78
N VAL A 29 4.71 5.09 -2.26
CA VAL A 29 5.16 4.97 -0.88
C VAL A 29 6.42 5.82 -0.68
N GLY A 30 6.43 6.62 0.40
CA GLY A 30 7.47 7.60 0.70
C GLY A 30 7.20 9.01 0.16
N ASN A 31 6.18 9.20 -0.69
CA ASN A 31 5.83 10.54 -1.17
C ASN A 31 5.20 11.37 -0.04
N ILE A 32 5.57 12.64 -0.01
CA ILE A 32 4.98 13.65 0.86
C ILE A 32 3.78 14.29 0.13
N ILE A 33 2.65 14.38 0.83
CA ILE A 33 1.40 14.94 0.34
C ILE A 33 0.94 16.04 1.30
N GLU A 34 0.42 17.11 0.70
CA GLU A 34 -0.21 18.23 1.35
C GLU A 34 -1.74 18.07 1.36
N LEU A 35 -2.35 18.14 2.54
CA LEU A 35 -3.80 18.05 2.74
C LEU A 35 -4.35 19.42 3.12
N ASN A 36 -4.97 20.10 2.15
CA ASN A 36 -5.46 21.48 2.30
C ASN A 36 -6.88 21.56 2.89
N ASN A 37 -7.65 20.46 2.85
CA ASN A 37 -9.03 20.43 3.31
C ASN A 37 -9.10 20.25 4.84
N ILE A 38 -8.85 21.33 5.56
CA ILE A 38 -8.86 21.37 7.03
C ILE A 38 -10.10 22.11 7.52
N LEU A 39 -10.86 21.48 8.40
CA LEU A 39 -12.12 22.00 8.92
C LEU A 39 -11.95 22.71 10.27
N MET A 40 -10.96 22.29 11.05
CA MET A 40 -10.71 22.79 12.40
C MET A 40 -9.24 22.58 12.75
N VAL A 41 -8.65 23.55 13.45
CA VAL A 41 -7.32 23.44 14.06
C VAL A 41 -7.43 23.79 15.53
N TYR A 42 -6.70 23.03 16.36
CA TYR A 42 -6.61 23.22 17.80
C TYR A 42 -5.16 23.43 18.23
N GLU A 43 -4.90 24.58 18.82
CA GLU A 43 -3.59 25.04 19.29
C GLU A 43 -3.61 25.32 20.79
N GLY A 44 -3.53 24.27 21.60
CA GLY A 44 -3.38 24.40 23.06
C GLY A 44 -4.66 24.92 23.72
N ASN A 45 -4.91 26.22 23.67
CA ASN A 45 -6.13 26.85 24.18
C ASN A 45 -6.96 27.53 23.08
N ASN A 46 -6.41 27.70 21.88
CA ASN A 46 -7.08 28.37 20.77
C ASN A 46 -7.70 27.33 19.83
N VAL A 47 -8.96 27.56 19.47
CA VAL A 47 -9.72 26.71 18.55
C VAL A 47 -10.17 27.52 17.36
N THR A 48 -9.66 27.19 16.19
CA THR A 48 -10.05 27.83 14.93
C THR A 48 -10.94 26.87 14.15
N VAL A 49 -12.21 27.22 14.02
CA VAL A 49 -13.19 26.45 13.24
C VAL A 49 -13.42 27.14 11.90
N GLY A 50 -13.30 26.38 10.82
CA GLY A 50 -13.44 26.87 9.45
C GLY A 50 -14.88 27.17 9.06
N LYS A 51 -15.04 28.04 8.05
CA LYS A 51 -16.31 28.36 7.39
C LYS A 51 -16.12 28.44 5.87
N PRO A 52 -16.11 27.34 5.11
CA PRO A 52 -16.20 25.92 5.49
C PRO A 52 -14.84 25.25 5.80
N ILE A 53 -13.72 25.88 5.42
CA ILE A 53 -12.36 25.43 5.72
C ILE A 53 -11.62 26.51 6.52
N VAL A 54 -10.55 26.12 7.21
CA VAL A 54 -9.62 27.07 7.83
C VAL A 54 -8.64 27.54 6.77
N VAL A 55 -8.61 28.84 6.49
CA VAL A 55 -7.72 29.44 5.49
C VAL A 55 -6.27 29.35 5.99
N ASP A 56 -5.32 29.11 5.08
CA ASP A 56 -3.88 29.00 5.34
C ASP A 56 -3.44 27.93 6.35
N ALA A 57 -4.31 26.95 6.61
CA ALA A 57 -3.94 25.74 7.32
C ALA A 57 -3.42 24.67 6.34
N LEU A 58 -2.42 23.90 6.75
CA LEU A 58 -1.82 22.85 5.95
C LEU A 58 -1.51 21.63 6.83
N VAL A 59 -1.84 20.43 6.36
CA VAL A 59 -1.38 19.19 6.99
C VAL A 59 -0.49 18.44 6.01
N THR A 60 0.77 18.26 6.40
CA THR A 60 1.75 17.54 5.61
C THR A 60 1.82 16.09 6.10
N ALA A 61 1.70 15.13 5.18
CA ALA A 61 1.70 13.71 5.50
C ALA A 61 2.56 12.92 4.51
N GLU A 62 3.11 11.80 4.97
CA GLU A 62 3.86 10.85 4.16
C GLU A 62 3.02 9.60 3.88
N ILE A 63 3.08 9.07 2.66
CA ILE A 63 2.49 7.76 2.35
C ILE A 63 3.39 6.66 2.89
N VAL A 64 2.91 5.93 3.89
CA VAL A 64 3.61 4.78 4.46
C VAL A 64 3.32 3.50 3.68
N GLU A 65 2.08 3.32 3.24
CA GLU A 65 1.65 2.09 2.58
C GLU A 65 0.48 2.37 1.63
N GLN A 66 0.51 1.74 0.46
CA GLN A 66 -0.64 1.61 -0.44
C GLN A 66 -1.14 0.18 -0.37
N GLY A 67 -2.33 -0.01 0.21
CA GLY A 67 -2.81 -1.33 0.60
C GLY A 67 -4.26 -1.57 0.21
N ARG A 68 -4.69 -2.83 0.41
CA ARG A 68 -6.10 -3.21 0.28
C ARG A 68 -6.64 -3.69 1.61
N ALA A 69 -7.85 -3.27 1.94
CA ALA A 69 -8.56 -3.73 3.12
C ALA A 69 -8.75 -5.26 3.11
N ARG A 70 -9.12 -5.79 4.28
CA ARG A 70 -9.57 -7.18 4.41
C ARG A 70 -10.72 -7.45 3.43
N LYS A 71 -10.77 -8.67 2.89
CA LYS A 71 -11.83 -9.08 1.97
C LYS A 71 -13.17 -9.07 2.69
N ILE A 72 -14.09 -8.24 2.24
CA ILE A 72 -15.48 -8.24 2.68
C ILE A 72 -16.27 -9.09 1.69
N ILE A 73 -17.09 -10.02 2.18
CA ILE A 73 -17.89 -10.90 1.33
C ILE A 73 -19.32 -10.36 1.28
N SER A 74 -19.76 -9.93 0.11
CA SER A 74 -21.17 -9.66 -0.16
C SER A 74 -21.83 -10.95 -0.63
N PHE A 75 -22.64 -11.53 0.24
CA PHE A 75 -23.43 -12.72 -0.06
C PHE A 75 -24.90 -12.34 -0.24
N LYS A 76 -25.49 -12.69 -1.38
CA LYS A 76 -26.91 -12.48 -1.67
C LYS A 76 -27.54 -13.83 -2.00
N LYS A 77 -28.63 -14.19 -1.32
CA LYS A 77 -29.39 -15.43 -1.55
C LYS A 77 -30.87 -15.13 -1.65
N ARG A 78 -31.54 -15.62 -2.69
CA ARG A 78 -33.01 -15.60 -2.80
C ARG A 78 -33.57 -16.95 -2.34
N ARG A 79 -34.49 -16.92 -1.39
CA ARG A 79 -35.10 -18.14 -0.81
C ARG A 79 -35.89 -18.89 -1.88
N ARG A 80 -35.74 -20.22 -1.94
CA ARG A 80 -36.47 -21.14 -2.86
C ARG A 80 -36.26 -20.91 -4.38
N GLN A 81 -35.43 -19.95 -4.78
CA GLN A 81 -35.16 -19.64 -6.20
C GLN A 81 -33.83 -20.24 -6.72
N ASN A 82 -33.18 -21.12 -5.94
CA ASN A 82 -31.82 -21.64 -6.17
C ASN A 82 -30.76 -20.57 -6.56
N SER A 83 -31.03 -19.30 -6.25
CA SER A 83 -30.22 -18.17 -6.66
C SER A 83 -29.41 -17.68 -5.47
N LYS A 84 -28.10 -17.88 -5.55
CA LYS A 84 -27.11 -17.37 -4.58
C LYS A 84 -25.93 -16.78 -5.33
N ARG A 85 -25.42 -15.64 -4.85
CA ARG A 85 -24.26 -14.96 -5.39
C ARG A 85 -23.34 -14.57 -4.24
N THR A 86 -22.07 -14.93 -4.36
CA THR A 86 -21.01 -14.54 -3.43
C THR A 86 -20.01 -13.70 -4.20
N ARG A 87 -19.81 -12.45 -3.79
CA ARG A 87 -18.80 -11.56 -4.37
C ARG A 87 -17.90 -11.04 -3.25
N GLY A 88 -16.59 -11.05 -3.49
CA GLY A 88 -15.64 -10.42 -2.59
C GLY A 88 -15.38 -8.98 -3.01
N HIS A 89 -15.30 -8.07 -2.05
CA HIS A 89 -14.79 -6.71 -2.24
C HIS A 89 -13.57 -6.49 -1.36
N ARG A 90 -12.59 -5.75 -1.88
CA ARG A 90 -11.43 -5.28 -1.13
C ARG A 90 -11.21 -3.83 -1.52
N GLN A 91 -11.49 -2.93 -0.57
CA GLN A 91 -11.32 -1.49 -0.74
C GLN A 91 -9.83 -1.15 -0.80
N GLU A 92 -9.45 -0.24 -1.69
CA GLU A 92 -8.11 0.33 -1.75
C GLU A 92 -7.99 1.43 -0.70
N LEU A 93 -6.95 1.37 0.13
CA LEU A 93 -6.71 2.30 1.22
C LEU A 93 -5.26 2.77 1.18
N THR A 94 -5.04 4.01 1.58
CA THR A 94 -3.70 4.56 1.76
C THR A 94 -3.46 4.76 3.26
N THR A 95 -2.34 4.26 3.76
CA THR A 95 -1.88 4.52 5.13
C THR A 95 -0.97 5.74 5.10
N LEU A 96 -1.36 6.79 5.81
CA LEU A 96 -0.60 8.03 5.93
C LEU A 96 0.01 8.14 7.32
N ARG A 97 1.22 8.69 7.39
CA ARG A 97 1.81 9.22 8.61
C ARG A 97 1.76 10.74 8.55
N ILE A 98 1.16 11.36 9.55
CA ILE A 98 1.10 12.82 9.65
C ILE A 98 2.46 13.33 10.12
N LEU A 99 3.07 14.22 9.34
CA LEU A 99 4.36 14.83 9.68
C LEU A 99 4.13 16.08 10.52
N GLU A 100 3.36 17.02 9.97
CA GLU A 100 3.16 18.34 10.54
C GLU A 100 1.72 18.81 10.34
N VAL A 101 1.23 19.57 11.32
CA VAL A 101 0.01 20.37 11.21
C VAL A 101 0.46 21.83 11.30
N SER A 102 0.17 22.65 10.31
CA SER A 102 0.55 24.05 10.26
C SER A 102 -0.72 24.92 10.17
N SER A 103 -0.71 26.02 10.90
CA SER A 103 -1.80 27.01 10.92
C SER A 103 -1.17 28.39 10.77
N GLY A 104 -1.49 29.06 9.66
CA GLY A 104 -1.00 30.40 9.36
C GLY A 104 0.25 30.41 8.47
N GLY A 105 0.09 30.11 7.18
CA GLY A 105 0.80 30.73 6.04
C GLY A 105 2.34 30.69 6.02
N SER A 106 3.01 30.13 7.01
CA SER A 106 4.46 29.96 7.00
C SER A 106 4.73 28.84 6.01
N LYS A 107 5.19 29.24 4.82
CA LYS A 107 5.65 28.33 3.77
C LYS A 107 6.75 27.47 4.37
N THR A 108 6.41 26.25 4.80
CA THR A 108 7.39 25.27 5.22
C THR A 108 8.30 25.02 4.03
N GLN A 109 9.59 25.24 4.25
CA GLN A 109 10.62 25.29 3.22
C GLN A 109 10.61 23.99 2.41
N LYS A 110 10.77 24.13 1.08
CA LYS A 110 11.07 23.03 0.16
C LYS A 110 12.21 22.16 0.72
N MET A 111 11.88 21.05 1.36
CA MET A 111 12.81 19.93 1.49
C MET A 111 12.68 19.08 0.22
N THR A 112 13.18 19.62 -0.89
CA THR A 112 13.40 18.87 -2.13
C THR A 112 14.90 18.72 -2.35
N GLU A 113 15.34 17.46 -2.31
CA GLU A 113 16.41 16.93 -3.17
C GLU A 113 17.84 17.48 -2.97
N LYS A 114 18.57 17.02 -1.92
CA LYS A 114 20.05 16.95 -2.01
C LYS A 114 20.82 16.10 -0.99
N SER A 115 20.17 15.28 -0.15
CA SER A 115 20.87 14.52 0.89
C SER A 115 20.56 13.02 0.92
N VAL A 116 20.50 12.35 -0.24
CA VAL A 116 20.59 10.87 -0.28
C VAL A 116 21.68 10.37 -1.24
N ASN A 117 22.18 11.20 -2.17
CA ASN A 117 23.19 10.74 -3.15
C ASN A 117 24.66 11.03 -2.76
N LYS A 118 25.04 10.77 -1.49
CA LYS A 118 26.47 10.71 -1.09
C LYS A 118 26.68 9.88 0.18
N LYS A 119 26.16 8.65 0.23
CA LYS A 119 26.60 7.63 1.20
C LYS A 119 26.17 6.20 0.85
N VAL A 120 26.36 5.80 -0.41
CA VAL A 120 26.57 4.38 -0.77
C VAL A 120 27.75 4.34 -1.74
N GLY A 121 28.90 4.84 -1.26
CA GLY A 121 30.21 4.46 -1.78
C GLY A 121 30.81 3.50 -0.77
N ALA A 122 31.25 2.33 -1.26
CA ALA A 122 31.86 1.22 -0.53
C ALA A 122 30.89 0.21 0.12
N SER A 123 30.45 -0.79 -0.63
CA SER A 123 30.99 -2.16 -0.47
C SER A 123 30.30 -3.16 -1.42
N LYS A 124 31.11 -4.09 -1.95
CA LYS A 124 30.85 -5.19 -2.89
C LYS A 124 30.74 -4.84 -4.39
N GLU A 125 31.80 -5.13 -5.13
CA GLU A 125 31.82 -6.39 -5.87
C GLU A 125 33.24 -6.87 -6.19
N THR A 126 33.42 -8.17 -5.95
CA THR A 126 34.54 -9.03 -6.30
C THR A 126 34.56 -9.31 -7.81
N LYS A 127 35.79 -9.39 -8.33
CA LYS A 127 36.24 -9.85 -9.65
C LYS A 127 35.31 -10.86 -10.36
N ALA A 128 34.98 -10.55 -11.62
CA ALA A 128 34.93 -11.53 -12.70
C ALA A 128 35.25 -10.85 -14.04
N SER A 129 36.27 -11.36 -14.72
CA SER A 129 36.80 -10.88 -16.00
C SER A 129 36.59 -11.93 -17.10
N ALA A 130 36.16 -11.45 -18.26
CA ALA A 130 36.43 -11.92 -19.62
C ALA A 130 35.75 -13.21 -20.18
N SER A 131 35.04 -12.98 -21.30
CA SER A 131 34.53 -13.84 -22.39
C SER A 131 35.65 -14.52 -23.24
N PRO A 132 35.44 -15.31 -24.35
CA PRO A 132 34.22 -15.50 -25.19
C PRO A 132 33.99 -16.88 -25.93
N SER A 133 32.81 -16.99 -26.56
CA SER A 133 32.58 -17.49 -27.95
C SER A 133 31.98 -18.89 -28.26
N LYS A 134 31.02 -18.83 -29.22
CA LYS A 134 30.62 -19.78 -30.31
C LYS A 134 29.37 -20.66 -30.19
N THR A 135 28.48 -20.33 -31.13
CA THR A 135 27.32 -21.01 -31.73
C THR A 135 27.63 -22.40 -32.29
N ALA A 136 26.78 -23.41 -32.05
CA ALA A 136 26.57 -24.54 -32.97
C ALA A 136 25.30 -25.38 -32.65
N LYS A 137 24.46 -25.51 -33.68
CA LYS A 137 23.46 -26.55 -34.02
C LYS A 137 23.79 -27.97 -33.51
N LYS A 138 22.79 -28.78 -33.11
CA LYS A 138 22.31 -29.98 -33.86
C LYS A 138 21.35 -30.87 -33.04
N THR A 139 20.31 -31.31 -33.76
CA THR A 139 19.29 -32.36 -33.58
C THR A 139 19.76 -33.72 -33.06
N THR A 140 18.85 -34.48 -32.40
CA THR A 140 18.36 -35.86 -32.71
C THR A 140 17.74 -36.48 -31.43
N GLU A 141 16.42 -36.71 -31.34
CA GLU A 141 15.63 -37.87 -31.81
C GLU A 141 15.63 -39.12 -30.90
N ARG A 142 14.39 -39.55 -30.56
CA ARG A 142 13.91 -40.92 -30.26
C ARG A 142 14.36 -41.60 -28.95
N LYS A 143 13.63 -42.56 -28.38
CA LYS A 143 12.24 -43.06 -28.36
C LYS A 143 12.31 -44.32 -27.48
N ALA A 144 11.18 -44.65 -26.84
CA ALA A 144 10.80 -45.99 -26.37
C ALA A 144 11.26 -46.40 -24.96
N THR A 145 10.31 -46.54 -24.02
CA THR A 145 9.72 -47.82 -23.52
C THR A 145 10.52 -48.39 -22.34
N SER A 146 9.99 -48.87 -21.22
CA SER A 146 8.70 -49.50 -20.92
C SER A 146 8.60 -49.79 -19.41
N LYS A 147 7.40 -49.52 -18.84
CA LYS A 147 6.53 -50.47 -18.10
C LYS A 147 6.99 -51.09 -16.75
N LYS A 148 6.01 -51.12 -15.83
CA LYS A 148 5.79 -52.06 -14.69
C LYS A 148 6.61 -51.69 -13.43
N VAL A 149 6.09 -51.66 -12.19
CA VAL A 149 5.07 -52.49 -11.50
C VAL A 149 4.49 -51.71 -10.30
N ALA A 150 3.20 -51.86 -10.02
CA ALA A 150 2.55 -51.51 -8.76
C ALA A 150 2.41 -52.74 -7.84
N PRO A 151 2.27 -52.57 -6.51
CA PRO A 151 1.48 -53.49 -5.67
C PRO A 151 0.37 -52.72 -4.90
N LYS A 152 -0.92 -53.07 -5.10
CA LYS A 152 -1.82 -53.87 -4.21
C LYS A 152 -1.83 -53.38 -2.75
N LYS A 153 -2.88 -52.75 -2.20
CA LYS A 153 -4.27 -53.19 -1.91
C LYS A 153 -4.34 -54.42 -1.00
N SER A 154 -4.70 -54.21 0.26
CA SER A 154 -5.27 -55.21 1.19
C SER A 154 -6.55 -54.63 1.82
N GLU A 155 -7.69 -55.24 1.49
CA GLU A 155 -8.96 -55.29 2.27
C GLU A 155 -8.69 -55.99 3.63
N SER A 156 -9.48 -55.99 4.71
CA SER A 156 -10.87 -55.70 5.14
C SER A 156 -10.83 -55.60 6.70
N GLU A 157 -11.76 -55.03 7.46
CA GLU A 157 -13.02 -55.64 7.93
C GLU A 157 -13.79 -54.70 8.89
N LYS A 158 -15.04 -55.10 9.20
CA LYS A 158 -16.21 -54.40 9.77
C LYS A 158 -16.12 -54.00 11.25
N ASP A 159 -16.81 -52.91 11.62
CA ASP A 159 -18.01 -52.85 12.50
C ASP A 159 -18.59 -51.41 12.51
#